data_AF-A0A7K0GPZ3-F1
#
_entry.id   AF-A0A7K0GPZ3-F1
#
_cell.length_a   1.000
_cell.length_b   1.000
_cell.length_c   1.000
_cell.angle_alpha   90.00
_cell.angle_beta   90.00
_cell.angle_gamma   90.00
#
_symmetry.space_group_name_H-M   'P 1'
#
loop_
_entity.id
_entity.type
_entity.pdbx_description
1 polymer ?
#
loop_
_entity_poly.entity_id
_entity_poly.type
_entity_poly.pdbx_seq_one_letter_code
_entity_poly.pdbx_strand_id
1 'polypeptide(L)'
;MGLLDIFKSPKKQRRDATDAIFRKMENEIKEMQEERSNWDKSFEIICSRRSRANDFEKNDDFQSAINLYLENIDYCKKDKYVNNLSNYVHDIDRIIILYGKMKHDDELKSFLENLISEYPKYEGVSKWKIKLAKLNNVKLETSKLLDPAKIKHPVPGNLTIGERIRQYKYNVHEFNFYYDMPAGMDTSEYLWTHKDKCIPANKAELSKYKKMFDKLQEKGKIAENEGDYKKAIEVYEKMIVEECEDEYPFERLMIIYKKLKWKDQEFEILTRSIQYFSDLRNNQKEYVLNLARKYNMERKALDYINANKKIFYFGGAFTLYNPYLKIEKWKERLDKLNAQQ
;
A
#
# COMPACT_ATOMS: atom_id res chain seq x y z
N MET A 1 -45.37 -44.45 -0.67
CA MET A 1 -44.23 -45.07 -1.39
C MET A 1 -44.73 -46.38 -1.98
N GLY A 2 -44.81 -46.47 -3.30
CA GLY A 2 -45.44 -47.62 -3.97
C GLY A 2 -44.56 -48.86 -3.98
N LEU A 3 -45.19 -50.04 -3.94
CA LEU A 3 -44.63 -51.41 -3.93
C LEU A 3 -43.70 -51.79 -5.12
N LEU A 4 -43.27 -50.83 -5.94
CA LEU A 4 -42.44 -51.05 -7.13
C LEU A 4 -40.94 -50.81 -6.92
N ASP A 5 -40.51 -50.27 -5.77
CA ASP A 5 -39.10 -49.94 -5.54
C ASP A 5 -38.22 -51.12 -5.05
N ILE A 6 -38.81 -52.29 -4.76
CA ILE A 6 -38.10 -53.47 -4.24
C ILE A 6 -37.34 -54.26 -5.33
N PHE A 7 -37.60 -54.00 -6.62
CA PHE A 7 -36.99 -54.76 -7.75
C PHE A 7 -35.96 -53.98 -8.59
N LYS A 8 -35.38 -52.88 -8.10
CA LYS A 8 -34.30 -52.18 -8.84
C LYS A 8 -32.94 -52.80 -8.51
N SER A 9 -32.26 -53.36 -9.51
CA SER A 9 -30.93 -53.93 -9.33
C SER A 9 -29.91 -52.87 -8.85
N PRO A 10 -28.88 -53.23 -8.06
CA PRO A 10 -27.88 -52.28 -7.55
C PRO A 10 -27.18 -51.47 -8.65
N LYS A 11 -27.05 -52.04 -9.86
CA LYS A 11 -26.52 -51.35 -11.05
C LYS A 11 -27.47 -50.26 -11.58
N LYS A 12 -28.79 -50.47 -11.50
CA LYS A 12 -29.80 -49.49 -11.92
C LYS A 12 -29.88 -48.33 -10.94
N GLN A 13 -29.86 -48.59 -9.64
CA GLN A 13 -29.81 -47.55 -8.60
C GLN A 13 -28.55 -46.67 -8.71
N ARG A 14 -27.38 -47.26 -8.99
CA ARG A 14 -26.13 -46.49 -9.21
C ARG A 14 -26.19 -45.61 -10.47
N ARG A 15 -26.79 -46.10 -11.56
CA ARG A 15 -27.00 -45.31 -12.79
C ARG A 15 -27.97 -44.16 -12.58
N ASP A 16 -29.09 -44.42 -11.91
CA ASP A 16 -30.09 -43.38 -11.58
C ASP A 16 -29.47 -42.27 -10.69
N ALA A 17 -28.57 -42.65 -9.76
CA ALA A 17 -27.84 -41.70 -8.92
C ALA A 17 -26.79 -40.88 -9.70
N THR A 18 -26.04 -41.51 -10.62
CA THR A 18 -25.10 -40.76 -11.48
C THR A 18 -25.83 -39.82 -12.43
N ASP A 19 -26.95 -40.24 -13.01
CA ASP A 19 -27.75 -39.42 -13.92
C ASP A 19 -28.37 -38.22 -13.18
N ALA A 20 -28.78 -38.40 -11.93
CA ALA A 20 -29.24 -37.29 -11.08
C ALA A 20 -28.13 -36.28 -10.79
N ILE A 21 -26.89 -36.74 -10.56
CA ILE A 21 -25.71 -35.87 -10.39
C ILE A 21 -25.42 -35.10 -11.69
N PHE A 22 -25.40 -35.77 -12.85
CA PHE A 22 -25.17 -35.12 -14.14
C PHE A 22 -26.22 -34.05 -14.44
N ARG A 23 -27.52 -34.35 -14.25
CA ARG A 23 -28.59 -33.35 -14.43
C ARG A 23 -28.46 -32.16 -13.49
N LYS A 24 -28.04 -32.40 -12.24
CA LYS A 24 -27.78 -31.32 -11.29
C LYS A 24 -26.64 -30.44 -11.78
N MET A 25 -25.53 -31.03 -12.24
CA MET A 25 -24.40 -30.29 -12.79
C MET A 25 -24.78 -29.52 -14.07
N GLU A 26 -25.58 -30.10 -14.96
CA GLU A 26 -26.07 -29.41 -16.17
C GLU A 26 -26.92 -28.18 -15.82
N ASN A 27 -27.80 -28.31 -14.82
CA ASN A 27 -28.60 -27.19 -14.33
C ASN A 27 -27.72 -26.11 -13.69
N GLU A 28 -26.76 -26.48 -12.83
CA GLU A 28 -25.80 -25.55 -12.22
C GLU A 28 -24.97 -24.81 -13.29
N ILE A 29 -24.52 -25.50 -14.34
CA ILE A 29 -23.80 -24.88 -15.46
C ILE A 29 -24.68 -23.87 -16.18
N LYS A 30 -25.94 -24.23 -16.45
CA LYS A 30 -26.88 -23.35 -17.13
C LYS A 30 -27.19 -22.10 -16.29
N GLU A 31 -27.42 -22.27 -15.00
CA GLU A 31 -27.62 -21.17 -14.05
C GLU A 31 -26.39 -20.24 -14.02
N MET A 32 -25.18 -20.79 -13.92
CA MET A 32 -23.94 -19.99 -13.96
C MET A 32 -23.78 -19.21 -15.29
N GLN A 33 -24.16 -19.81 -16.42
CA GLN A 33 -24.11 -19.14 -17.73
C GLN A 33 -25.11 -18.00 -17.81
N GLU A 34 -26.33 -18.19 -17.29
CA GLU A 34 -27.36 -17.16 -17.23
C GLU A 34 -26.95 -16.01 -16.29
N GLU A 35 -26.41 -16.32 -15.11
CA GLU A 35 -25.87 -15.33 -14.18
C GLU A 35 -24.75 -14.51 -14.81
N ARG A 36 -23.79 -15.17 -15.49
CA ARG A 36 -22.71 -14.49 -16.20
C ARG A 36 -23.24 -13.58 -17.30
N SER A 37 -24.18 -14.07 -18.11
CA SER A 37 -24.79 -13.27 -19.18
C SER A 37 -25.49 -12.02 -18.63
N ASN A 38 -26.18 -12.14 -17.50
CA ASN A 38 -26.82 -11.01 -16.86
C ASN A 38 -25.81 -10.04 -16.23
N TRP A 39 -24.74 -10.56 -15.61
CA TRP A 39 -23.64 -9.75 -15.11
C TRP A 39 -22.98 -8.94 -16.24
N ASP A 40 -22.70 -9.57 -17.39
CA ASP A 40 -22.08 -8.92 -18.55
C ASP A 40 -22.95 -7.74 -19.05
N LYS A 41 -24.27 -7.94 -19.14
CA LYS A 41 -25.21 -6.87 -19.52
C LYS A 41 -25.22 -5.72 -18.52
N SER A 42 -25.28 -6.02 -17.22
CA SER A 42 -25.23 -4.99 -16.18
C SER A 42 -23.89 -4.24 -16.19
N PHE A 43 -22.78 -4.95 -16.44
CA PHE A 43 -21.45 -4.35 -16.50
C PHE A 43 -21.22 -3.51 -17.76
N GLU A 44 -21.84 -3.88 -18.89
CA GLU A 44 -21.81 -3.07 -20.11
C GLU A 44 -22.46 -1.69 -19.89
N ILE A 45 -23.58 -1.64 -19.15
CA ILE A 45 -24.23 -0.39 -18.75
C ILE A 45 -23.27 0.50 -17.96
N ILE A 46 -22.53 -0.08 -17.01
CA ILE A 46 -21.50 0.63 -16.21
C ILE A 46 -20.44 1.23 -17.15
N CYS A 47 -19.89 0.43 -18.06
CA CYS A 47 -18.85 0.87 -18.99
C CYS A 47 -19.34 2.00 -19.91
N SER A 48 -20.55 1.87 -20.44
CA SER A 48 -21.16 2.89 -21.31
C SER A 48 -21.36 4.23 -20.60
N ARG A 49 -21.89 4.20 -19.36
CA ARG A 49 -22.05 5.41 -18.53
C ARG A 49 -20.71 6.05 -18.20
N ARG A 50 -19.67 5.26 -17.88
CA ARG A 50 -18.32 5.77 -17.66
C ARG A 50 -17.72 6.45 -18.88
N SER A 51 -17.92 5.87 -20.07
CA SER A 51 -17.44 6.48 -21.31
C SER A 51 -18.05 7.87 -21.50
N ARG A 52 -19.36 7.99 -21.30
CA ARG A 52 -20.08 9.28 -21.38
C ARG A 52 -19.61 10.27 -20.31
N ALA A 53 -19.40 9.82 -19.08
CA ALA A 53 -18.90 10.67 -18.00
C ALA A 53 -17.50 11.21 -18.33
N ASN A 54 -16.63 10.38 -18.91
CA ASN A 54 -15.32 10.78 -19.37
C ASN A 54 -15.38 11.83 -20.50
N ASP A 55 -16.37 11.74 -21.39
CA ASP A 55 -16.55 12.77 -22.42
C ASP A 55 -16.98 14.12 -21.83
N PHE A 56 -17.82 14.12 -20.79
CA PHE A 56 -18.09 15.34 -20.01
C PHE A 56 -16.81 15.87 -19.35
N GLU A 57 -16.00 15.01 -18.74
CA GLU A 57 -14.73 15.41 -18.13
C GLU A 57 -13.75 16.05 -19.11
N LYS A 58 -13.64 15.51 -20.34
CA LYS A 58 -12.78 16.08 -21.40
C LYS A 58 -13.23 17.46 -21.86
N ASN A 59 -14.53 17.74 -21.72
CA ASN A 59 -15.14 19.01 -22.07
C ASN A 59 -15.23 19.96 -20.86
N ASP A 60 -14.55 19.65 -19.75
CA ASP A 60 -14.58 20.38 -18.48
C ASP A 60 -15.98 20.55 -17.85
N ASP A 61 -16.96 19.76 -18.28
CA ASP A 61 -18.29 19.68 -17.67
C ASP A 61 -18.27 18.71 -16.49
N PHE A 62 -17.58 19.13 -15.43
CA PHE A 62 -17.38 18.29 -14.25
C PHE A 62 -18.66 17.98 -13.49
N GLN A 63 -19.66 18.88 -13.51
CA GLN A 63 -20.91 18.64 -12.80
C GLN A 63 -21.72 17.52 -13.48
N SER A 64 -21.82 17.53 -14.80
CA SER A 64 -22.50 16.45 -15.54
C SER A 64 -21.77 15.13 -15.40
N ALA A 65 -20.43 15.14 -15.40
CA ALA A 65 -19.63 13.94 -15.14
C ALA A 65 -19.90 13.37 -13.73
N ILE A 66 -19.90 14.21 -12.68
CA ILE A 66 -20.20 13.80 -11.31
C ILE A 66 -21.59 13.19 -11.21
N ASN A 67 -22.61 13.84 -11.77
CA ASN A 67 -23.98 13.35 -11.74
C ASN A 67 -24.08 11.94 -12.36
N LEU A 68 -23.43 11.73 -13.51
CA LEU A 68 -23.45 10.43 -14.18
C LEU A 68 -22.68 9.35 -13.40
N TYR A 69 -21.58 9.69 -12.74
CA TYR A 69 -20.88 8.77 -11.84
C TYR A 69 -21.73 8.40 -10.62
N LEU A 70 -22.45 9.36 -10.02
CA LEU A 70 -23.37 9.11 -8.90
C LEU A 70 -24.55 8.22 -9.33
N GLU A 71 -25.15 8.47 -10.48
CA GLU A 71 -26.19 7.62 -11.07
C GLU A 71 -25.67 6.19 -11.34
N ASN A 72 -24.41 6.06 -11.74
CA ASN A 72 -23.79 4.76 -11.97
C ASN A 72 -23.59 3.98 -10.66
N ILE A 73 -23.16 4.66 -9.59
CA ILE A 73 -23.06 4.07 -8.24
C ILE A 73 -24.44 3.61 -7.75
N ASP A 74 -25.46 4.45 -7.87
CA ASP A 74 -26.84 4.10 -7.46
C ASP A 74 -27.38 2.89 -8.23
N TYR A 75 -27.15 2.84 -9.55
CA TYR A 75 -27.49 1.68 -10.36
C TYR A 75 -26.79 0.41 -9.85
N CYS A 76 -25.48 0.47 -9.60
CA CYS A 76 -24.73 -0.69 -9.12
C CYS A 76 -25.25 -1.17 -7.76
N LYS A 77 -25.58 -0.26 -6.83
CA LYS A 77 -26.10 -0.62 -5.51
C LYS A 77 -27.47 -1.31 -5.57
N LYS A 78 -28.27 -1.03 -6.60
CA LYS A 78 -29.61 -1.61 -6.80
C LYS A 78 -29.60 -2.91 -7.61
N ASP A 79 -28.59 -3.11 -8.47
CA ASP A 79 -28.51 -4.26 -9.36
C ASP A 79 -27.90 -5.49 -8.64
N LYS A 80 -28.61 -6.62 -8.66
CA LYS A 80 -28.20 -7.83 -7.93
C LYS A 80 -26.91 -8.48 -8.42
N TYR A 81 -26.48 -8.23 -9.66
CA TYR A 81 -25.29 -8.86 -10.24
C TYR A 81 -24.04 -8.01 -10.03
N VAL A 82 -24.19 -6.68 -10.03
CA VAL A 82 -23.05 -5.75 -9.96
C VAL A 82 -22.97 -4.96 -8.64
N ASN A 83 -23.79 -5.27 -7.63
CA ASN A 83 -23.73 -4.69 -6.28
C ASN A 83 -22.51 -5.19 -5.48
N ASN A 84 -21.32 -4.86 -5.97
CA ASN A 84 -20.05 -5.03 -5.29
C ASN A 84 -19.24 -3.75 -5.47
N LEU A 85 -18.66 -3.23 -4.38
CA LEU A 85 -17.84 -2.02 -4.39
C LEU A 85 -16.73 -2.07 -5.45
N SER A 86 -16.17 -3.23 -5.75
CA SER A 86 -15.17 -3.38 -6.83
C SER A 86 -15.66 -2.89 -8.19
N ASN A 87 -16.97 -2.97 -8.45
CA ASN A 87 -17.56 -2.58 -9.72
C ASN A 87 -17.74 -1.07 -9.87
N TYR A 88 -17.79 -0.29 -8.77
CA TYR A 88 -18.06 1.15 -8.81
C TYR A 88 -17.07 2.01 -8.01
N VAL A 89 -16.02 1.42 -7.42
CA VAL A 89 -14.99 2.19 -6.71
C VAL A 89 -14.24 3.17 -7.61
N HIS A 90 -14.08 2.84 -8.89
CA HIS A 90 -13.56 3.78 -9.88
C HIS A 90 -14.40 5.06 -9.94
N ASP A 91 -15.73 4.93 -9.91
CA ASP A 91 -16.64 6.08 -10.01
C ASP A 91 -16.55 6.95 -8.75
N ILE A 92 -16.41 6.33 -7.58
CA ILE A 92 -16.10 7.01 -6.31
C ILE A 92 -14.80 7.82 -6.42
N ASP A 93 -13.72 7.20 -6.91
CA ASP A 93 -12.43 7.86 -7.06
C ASP A 93 -12.51 9.05 -8.03
N ARG A 94 -13.27 8.93 -9.14
CA ARG A 94 -13.51 10.04 -10.07
C ARG A 94 -14.26 11.19 -9.40
N ILE A 95 -15.34 10.91 -8.69
CA ILE A 95 -16.12 11.95 -7.99
C ILE A 95 -15.24 12.72 -6.99
N ILE A 96 -14.41 12.02 -6.21
CA ILE A 96 -13.46 12.65 -5.28
C ILE A 96 -12.51 13.62 -6.00
N ILE A 97 -12.00 13.22 -7.18
CA ILE A 97 -11.12 14.06 -8.00
C ILE A 97 -11.88 15.27 -8.53
N LEU A 98 -13.09 15.07 -9.06
CA LEU A 98 -13.88 16.10 -9.71
C LEU A 98 -14.35 17.18 -8.73
N TYR A 99 -14.90 16.80 -7.57
CA TYR A 99 -15.19 17.78 -6.52
C TYR A 99 -13.94 18.57 -6.11
N GLY A 100 -12.78 17.90 -6.05
CA GLY A 100 -11.50 18.55 -5.78
C GLY A 100 -11.08 19.56 -6.85
N LYS A 101 -11.31 19.29 -8.13
CA LYS A 101 -11.05 20.23 -9.23
C LYS A 101 -11.96 21.45 -9.17
N MET A 102 -13.23 21.24 -8.83
CA MET A 102 -14.23 22.30 -8.69
C MET A 102 -14.08 23.10 -7.40
N LYS A 103 -13.26 22.64 -6.44
CA LYS A 103 -13.13 23.21 -5.08
C LYS A 103 -14.45 23.19 -4.29
N HIS A 104 -15.27 22.17 -4.54
CA HIS A 104 -16.52 21.92 -3.83
C HIS A 104 -16.21 21.15 -2.55
N ASP A 105 -15.56 21.82 -1.60
CA ASP A 105 -14.99 21.19 -0.42
C ASP A 105 -16.06 20.60 0.52
N ASP A 106 -17.23 21.24 0.64
CA ASP A 106 -18.27 20.78 1.56
C ASP A 106 -19.03 19.56 1.03
N GLU A 107 -19.31 19.52 -0.27
CA GLU A 107 -19.83 18.33 -0.95
C GLU A 107 -18.82 17.19 -0.88
N LEU A 108 -17.54 17.49 -1.09
CA LEU A 108 -16.48 16.48 -0.98
C LEU A 108 -16.37 15.92 0.44
N LYS A 109 -16.45 16.76 1.48
CA LYS A 109 -16.45 16.30 2.88
C LYS A 109 -17.63 15.38 3.14
N SER A 110 -18.85 15.81 2.82
CA SER A 110 -20.07 15.02 3.00
C SER A 110 -19.99 13.68 2.27
N PHE A 111 -19.49 13.70 1.02
CA PHE A 111 -19.28 12.49 0.24
C PHE A 111 -18.28 11.54 0.91
N LEU A 112 -17.13 12.04 1.36
CA LEU A 112 -16.12 11.23 2.05
C LEU A 112 -16.62 10.67 3.38
N GLU A 113 -17.34 11.46 4.18
CA GLU A 113 -17.93 11.03 5.46
C GLU A 113 -18.90 9.87 5.26
N ASN A 114 -19.80 9.99 4.27
CA ASN A 114 -20.72 8.92 3.91
C ASN A 114 -19.99 7.65 3.47
N LEU A 115 -18.96 7.76 2.62
CA LEU A 115 -18.17 6.61 2.16
C LEU A 115 -17.42 5.91 3.29
N ILE A 116 -16.84 6.68 4.22
CA ILE A 116 -16.12 6.14 5.38
C ILE A 116 -17.08 5.38 6.31
N SER A 117 -18.29 5.91 6.49
CA SER A 117 -19.35 5.29 7.29
C SER A 117 -19.90 4.01 6.65
N GLU A 118 -20.12 4.05 5.33
CA GLU A 118 -20.70 2.94 4.58
C GLU A 118 -19.72 1.77 4.39
N TYR A 119 -18.44 2.06 4.16
CA TYR A 119 -17.44 1.04 3.83
C TYR A 119 -16.26 1.00 4.81
N PRO A 120 -16.45 0.92 6.14
CA PRO A 120 -15.38 1.11 7.12
C PRO A 120 -14.23 0.09 7.04
N LYS A 121 -14.46 -1.06 6.36
CA LYS A 121 -13.49 -2.15 6.17
C LYS A 121 -12.82 -2.16 4.79
N TYR A 122 -13.18 -1.26 3.89
CA TYR A 122 -12.58 -1.20 2.56
C TYR A 122 -11.11 -0.73 2.65
N GLU A 123 -10.23 -1.35 1.86
CA GLU A 123 -8.77 -1.09 1.91
C GLU A 123 -8.43 0.38 1.59
N GLY A 124 -9.21 1.05 0.72
CA GLY A 124 -9.00 2.45 0.36
C GLY A 124 -9.51 3.48 1.38
N VAL A 125 -10.18 3.07 2.46
CA VAL A 125 -10.78 4.00 3.45
C VAL A 125 -9.73 4.90 4.11
N SER A 126 -8.52 4.40 4.31
CA SER A 126 -7.42 5.19 4.88
C SER A 126 -7.14 6.43 4.03
N LYS A 127 -7.19 6.31 2.70
CA LYS A 127 -7.00 7.42 1.76
C LYS A 127 -8.12 8.45 1.89
N TRP A 128 -9.37 7.99 2.02
CA TRP A 128 -10.53 8.86 2.22
C TRP A 128 -10.44 9.61 3.54
N LYS A 129 -10.07 8.94 4.64
CA LYS A 129 -9.84 9.58 5.96
C LYS A 129 -8.73 10.63 5.89
N ILE A 130 -7.61 10.33 5.21
CA ILE A 130 -6.52 11.28 5.02
C ILE A 130 -7.00 12.51 4.23
N LYS A 131 -7.79 12.33 3.16
CA LYS A 131 -8.33 13.43 2.37
C LYS A 131 -9.31 14.27 3.18
N LEU A 132 -10.23 13.65 3.91
CA LEU A 132 -11.20 14.32 4.79
C LEU A 132 -10.49 15.14 5.87
N ALA A 133 -9.49 14.56 6.54
CA ALA A 133 -8.68 15.25 7.54
C ALA A 133 -8.03 16.53 6.99
N LYS A 134 -7.52 16.48 5.75
CA LYS A 134 -6.95 17.67 5.08
C LYS A 134 -8.00 18.73 4.78
N LEU A 135 -9.21 18.35 4.37
CA LEU A 135 -10.30 19.28 4.06
C LEU A 135 -10.87 19.97 5.30
N ASN A 136 -10.87 19.27 6.43
CA ASN A 136 -11.33 19.83 7.71
C ASN A 136 -10.37 20.90 8.27
N ASN A 137 -9.20 21.07 7.65
CA ASN A 137 -8.29 22.20 7.79
C ASN A 137 -8.20 22.69 9.25
N VAL A 138 -7.82 21.77 10.15
CA VAL A 138 -7.66 22.08 11.57
C VAL A 138 -6.52 23.08 11.70
N LYS A 139 -6.87 24.36 11.82
CA LYS A 139 -5.91 25.44 12.07
C LYS A 139 -5.13 25.11 13.34
N LEU A 140 -3.83 25.39 13.28
CA LEU A 140 -2.77 25.11 14.27
C LEU A 140 -3.01 25.67 15.70
N GLU A 141 -4.21 26.07 16.10
CA GLU A 141 -4.45 26.64 17.44
C GLU A 141 -4.09 25.65 18.56
N THR A 142 -4.20 24.34 18.33
CA THR A 142 -3.76 23.28 19.26
C THR A 142 -2.24 23.12 19.39
N SER A 143 -1.44 23.67 18.47
CA SER A 143 0.03 23.52 18.50
C SER A 143 0.72 24.28 19.65
N LYS A 144 0.11 25.36 20.14
CA LYS A 144 0.70 26.20 21.19
C LYS A 144 0.64 25.58 22.60
N LEU A 145 -0.08 24.47 22.78
CA LEU A 145 -0.35 23.89 24.10
C LEU A 145 0.22 22.48 24.30
N LEU A 146 0.80 21.88 23.26
CA LEU A 146 1.41 20.56 23.39
C LEU A 146 2.79 20.71 24.04
N ASP A 147 3.02 19.94 25.09
CA ASP A 147 4.26 19.87 25.85
C ASP A 147 4.97 18.54 25.52
N PRO A 148 6.27 18.55 25.15
CA PRO A 148 7.03 17.32 24.90
C PRO A 148 6.90 16.28 26.01
N ALA A 149 6.84 16.70 27.28
CA ALA A 149 6.73 15.79 28.43
C ALA A 149 5.43 14.97 28.45
N LYS A 150 4.41 15.36 27.66
CA LYS A 150 3.13 14.65 27.57
C LYS A 150 3.10 13.60 26.45
N ILE A 151 4.18 13.46 25.67
CA ILE A 151 4.30 12.44 24.63
C ILE A 151 4.60 11.09 25.27
N LYS A 152 3.83 10.06 24.90
CA LYS A 152 4.14 8.70 25.31
C LYS A 152 5.15 8.10 24.34
N HIS A 153 6.40 7.97 24.78
CA HIS A 153 7.43 7.31 24.00
C HIS A 153 7.14 5.80 23.89
N PRO A 154 6.91 5.28 22.67
CA PRO A 154 6.61 3.87 22.50
C PRO A 154 7.84 3.01 22.76
N VAL A 155 7.62 1.85 23.36
CA VAL A 155 8.67 0.83 23.58
C VAL A 155 8.72 -0.11 22.35
N PRO A 156 9.91 -0.58 21.94
CA PRO A 156 10.02 -1.62 20.91
C PRO A 156 9.29 -2.90 21.33
N GLY A 157 8.71 -3.62 20.38
CA GLY A 157 8.25 -4.98 20.62
C GLY A 157 9.42 -5.95 20.89
N ASN A 158 9.14 -7.08 21.54
CA ASN A 158 10.16 -8.10 21.86
C ASN A 158 10.99 -8.54 20.64
N LEU A 159 10.36 -8.62 19.48
CA LEU A 159 11.01 -8.74 18.19
C LEU A 159 10.36 -7.75 17.24
N THR A 160 11.12 -6.70 16.92
CA THR A 160 10.63 -5.56 16.14
C THR A 160 10.19 -5.97 14.74
N ILE A 161 9.35 -5.16 14.11
CA ILE A 161 8.95 -5.39 12.72
C ILE A 161 10.17 -5.33 11.79
N GLY A 162 11.07 -4.36 12.00
CA GLY A 162 12.31 -4.20 11.24
C GLY A 162 13.23 -5.40 11.36
N GLU A 163 13.42 -5.94 12.57
CA GLU A 163 14.25 -7.14 12.77
C GLU A 163 13.64 -8.36 12.08
N ARG A 164 12.31 -8.54 12.11
CA ARG A 164 11.65 -9.62 11.34
C ARG A 164 11.89 -9.50 9.85
N ILE A 165 11.89 -8.27 9.32
CA ILE A 165 12.23 -8.00 7.92
C ILE A 165 13.70 -8.32 7.66
N ARG A 166 14.62 -7.97 8.56
CA ARG A 166 16.06 -8.29 8.42
C ARG A 166 16.32 -9.79 8.45
N GLN A 167 15.76 -10.52 9.41
CA GLN A 167 15.85 -11.98 9.49
C GLN A 167 15.32 -12.64 8.22
N TYR A 168 14.20 -12.14 7.69
CA TYR A 168 13.70 -12.58 6.41
C TYR A 168 14.72 -12.36 5.28
N LYS A 169 15.33 -11.16 5.19
CA LYS A 169 16.35 -10.83 4.17
C LYS A 169 17.60 -11.72 4.29
N TYR A 170 17.96 -12.19 5.48
CA TYR A 170 19.08 -13.12 5.69
C TYR A 170 18.77 -14.55 5.26
N ASN A 171 17.49 -14.94 5.25
CA ASN A 171 17.05 -16.31 4.97
C ASN A 171 16.70 -16.54 3.49
N VAL A 172 16.82 -15.53 2.62
CA VAL A 172 16.63 -15.72 1.17
C VAL A 172 17.93 -16.10 0.49
N HIS A 173 17.84 -16.62 -0.74
CA HIS A 173 19.02 -16.91 -1.56
C HIS A 173 19.91 -15.67 -1.69
N GLU A 174 21.22 -15.89 -1.77
CA GLU A 174 22.15 -14.80 -1.95
C GLU A 174 21.91 -14.09 -3.30
N PHE A 175 21.98 -12.76 -3.30
CA PHE A 175 21.90 -12.00 -4.53
C PHE A 175 23.20 -12.11 -5.31
N ASN A 176 23.10 -12.62 -6.53
CA ASN A 176 24.25 -13.03 -7.33
C ASN A 176 24.55 -12.06 -8.49
N PHE A 177 23.92 -10.88 -8.52
CA PHE A 177 24.08 -9.87 -9.57
C PHE A 177 23.77 -10.34 -11.00
N TYR A 178 23.02 -11.44 -11.15
CA TYR A 178 22.73 -12.11 -12.41
C TYR A 178 24.02 -12.63 -13.10
N TYR A 179 25.02 -13.05 -12.32
CA TYR A 179 26.31 -13.50 -12.87
C TYR A 179 26.19 -14.74 -13.77
N ASP A 180 25.19 -15.58 -13.52
CA ASP A 180 24.88 -16.82 -14.26
C ASP A 180 23.83 -16.59 -15.36
N MET A 181 23.45 -15.33 -15.64
CA MET A 181 22.51 -15.01 -16.71
C MET A 181 23.15 -15.26 -18.09
N PRO A 182 22.57 -16.13 -18.93
CA PRO A 182 23.10 -16.41 -20.26
C PRO A 182 23.23 -15.16 -21.13
N ALA A 183 24.22 -15.14 -22.02
CA ALA A 183 24.40 -14.06 -22.98
C ALA A 183 23.16 -13.94 -23.89
N GLY A 184 22.65 -12.72 -24.07
CA GLY A 184 21.46 -12.44 -24.88
C GLY A 184 20.12 -12.66 -24.17
N MET A 185 20.11 -13.25 -22.97
CA MET A 185 18.89 -13.37 -22.15
C MET A 185 18.56 -12.03 -21.49
N ASP A 186 17.28 -11.66 -21.49
CA ASP A 186 16.82 -10.48 -20.75
C ASP A 186 16.53 -10.81 -19.27
N THR A 187 16.53 -9.78 -18.42
CA THR A 187 16.34 -9.97 -16.97
C THR A 187 14.96 -10.53 -16.62
N SER A 188 13.92 -10.24 -17.40
CA SER A 188 12.57 -10.76 -17.16
C SER A 188 12.52 -12.25 -17.43
N GLU A 189 13.11 -12.70 -18.54
CA GLU A 189 13.26 -14.12 -18.87
C GLU A 189 14.08 -14.85 -17.79
N TYR A 190 15.19 -14.28 -17.35
CA TYR A 190 16.01 -14.85 -16.27
C TYR A 190 15.21 -15.02 -14.98
N LEU A 191 14.49 -13.99 -14.54
CA LEU A 191 13.67 -14.02 -13.33
C LEU A 191 12.54 -15.07 -13.42
N TRP A 192 12.01 -15.29 -14.61
CA TRP A 192 10.94 -16.27 -14.84
C TRP A 192 11.45 -17.70 -14.88
N THR A 193 12.64 -17.94 -15.43
CA THR A 193 13.29 -19.26 -15.50
C THR A 193 13.94 -19.68 -14.18
N HIS A 194 14.35 -18.72 -13.34
CA HIS A 194 15.04 -18.95 -12.07
C HIS A 194 14.21 -18.52 -10.85
N LYS A 195 12.89 -18.75 -10.91
CA LYS A 195 11.94 -18.30 -9.87
C LYS A 195 12.26 -18.83 -8.48
N ASP A 196 12.76 -20.06 -8.39
CA ASP A 196 13.19 -20.70 -7.14
C ASP A 196 14.33 -19.95 -6.45
N LYS A 197 15.29 -19.41 -7.22
CA LYS A 197 16.39 -18.58 -6.71
C LYS A 197 15.93 -17.13 -6.47
N CYS A 198 15.11 -16.61 -7.37
CA CYS A 198 14.78 -15.17 -7.43
C CYS A 198 13.60 -14.78 -6.54
N ILE A 199 12.61 -15.65 -6.38
CA ILE A 199 11.42 -15.42 -5.58
C ILE A 199 11.68 -15.96 -4.17
N PRO A 200 11.68 -15.10 -3.15
CA PRO A 200 11.78 -15.55 -1.77
C PRO A 200 10.67 -16.55 -1.39
N ALA A 201 11.05 -17.66 -0.74
CA ALA A 201 10.14 -18.76 -0.38
C ALA A 201 8.91 -18.31 0.44
N ASN A 202 9.06 -17.29 1.29
CA ASN A 202 7.98 -16.81 2.16
C ASN A 202 7.58 -15.34 1.89
N LYS A 203 7.42 -14.96 0.62
CA LYS A 203 7.01 -13.60 0.19
C LYS A 203 5.80 -13.04 0.96
N ALA A 204 4.89 -13.91 1.41
CA ALA A 204 3.73 -13.54 2.21
C ALA A 204 4.10 -12.92 3.56
N GLU A 205 5.14 -13.42 4.24
CA GLU A 205 5.62 -12.86 5.50
C GLU A 205 6.20 -11.46 5.34
N LEU A 206 7.07 -11.26 4.34
CA LEU A 206 7.60 -9.92 4.06
C LEU A 206 6.47 -8.94 3.74
N SER A 207 5.47 -9.36 2.97
CA SER A 207 4.28 -8.57 2.67
C SER A 207 3.49 -8.22 3.93
N LYS A 208 3.31 -9.18 4.84
CA LYS A 208 2.66 -8.97 6.14
C LYS A 208 3.37 -7.91 6.97
N TYR A 209 4.70 -7.96 7.09
CA TYR A 209 5.46 -6.98 7.87
C TYR A 209 5.44 -5.58 7.23
N LYS A 210 5.55 -5.50 5.90
CA LYS A 210 5.39 -4.22 5.18
C LYS A 210 4.01 -3.60 5.44
N LYS A 211 2.93 -4.40 5.36
CA LYS A 211 1.56 -3.95 5.67
C LYS A 211 1.40 -3.45 7.11
N MET A 212 2.19 -3.94 8.07
CA MET A 212 2.16 -3.42 9.44
C MET A 212 2.71 -1.99 9.50
N PHE A 213 3.81 -1.68 8.79
CA PHE A 213 4.32 -0.32 8.66
C PHE A 213 3.37 0.58 7.88
N ASP A 214 2.77 0.10 6.79
CA ASP A 214 1.79 0.87 6.01
C ASP A 214 0.63 1.34 6.90
N LYS A 215 0.08 0.45 7.73
CA LYS A 215 -0.98 0.78 8.69
C LYS A 215 -0.55 1.81 9.74
N LEU A 216 0.69 1.74 10.23
CA LEU A 216 1.22 2.77 11.15
C LEU A 216 1.34 4.11 10.43
N GLN A 217 1.92 4.11 9.23
CA GLN A 217 2.08 5.32 8.44
C GLN A 217 0.75 5.99 8.10
N GLU A 218 -0.28 5.22 7.76
CA GLU A 218 -1.65 5.71 7.56
C GLU A 218 -2.22 6.36 8.81
N LYS A 219 -2.12 5.69 9.97
CA LYS A 219 -2.58 6.24 11.25
C LYS A 219 -1.89 7.57 11.58
N GLY A 220 -0.57 7.64 11.37
CA GLY A 220 0.21 8.86 11.60
C GLY A 220 -0.22 9.99 10.67
N LYS A 221 -0.43 9.70 9.37
CA LYS A 221 -0.92 10.68 8.39
C LYS A 221 -2.30 11.22 8.75
N ILE A 222 -3.22 10.36 9.18
CA ILE A 222 -4.56 10.78 9.59
C ILE A 222 -4.45 11.75 10.77
N ALA A 223 -3.78 11.32 11.85
CA ALA A 223 -3.60 12.14 13.05
C ALA A 223 -2.91 13.48 12.75
N GLU A 224 -1.87 13.49 11.90
CA GLU A 224 -1.17 14.72 11.55
C GLU A 224 -2.09 15.70 10.79
N ASN A 225 -2.90 15.21 9.85
CA ASN A 225 -3.82 16.07 9.09
C ASN A 225 -5.02 16.52 9.93
N GLU A 226 -5.42 15.76 10.95
CA GLU A 226 -6.43 16.14 11.94
C GLU A 226 -5.90 17.14 12.98
N GLY A 227 -4.60 17.47 12.94
CA GLY A 227 -3.96 18.35 13.93
C GLY A 227 -3.69 17.68 15.29
N ASP A 228 -3.94 16.37 15.41
CA ASP A 228 -3.56 15.56 16.57
C ASP A 228 -2.06 15.21 16.49
N TYR A 229 -1.24 16.24 16.71
CA TYR A 229 0.22 16.10 16.67
C TYR A 229 0.74 15.12 17.72
N LYS A 230 0.09 15.03 18.88
CA LYS A 230 0.47 14.06 19.93
C LYS A 230 0.43 12.64 19.37
N LYS A 231 -0.72 12.23 18.85
CA LYS A 231 -0.90 10.89 18.29
C LYS A 231 -0.03 10.67 17.05
N ALA A 232 0.14 11.69 16.20
CA ALA A 232 1.03 11.60 15.05
C ALA A 232 2.49 11.32 15.48
N ILE A 233 2.99 12.06 16.47
CA ILE A 233 4.33 11.85 17.04
C ILE A 233 4.46 10.44 17.60
N GLU A 234 3.55 10.01 18.48
CA GLU A 234 3.57 8.68 19.10
C GLU A 234 3.58 7.56 18.04
N VAL A 235 2.84 7.73 16.95
CA VAL A 235 2.81 6.74 15.85
C VAL A 235 4.12 6.72 15.05
N TYR A 236 4.68 7.88 14.71
CA TYR A 236 5.94 7.95 13.97
C TYR A 236 7.13 7.47 14.82
N GLU A 237 7.16 7.81 16.10
CA GLU A 237 8.13 7.23 17.05
C GLU A 237 7.97 5.71 17.13
N LYS A 238 6.73 5.19 17.12
CA LYS A 238 6.49 3.74 17.11
C LYS A 238 7.11 3.08 15.88
N MET A 239 7.02 3.71 14.70
CA MET A 239 7.67 3.18 13.50
C MET A 239 9.20 3.14 13.65
N ILE A 240 9.79 4.16 14.29
CA ILE A 240 11.24 4.25 14.48
C ILE A 240 11.75 3.20 15.47
N VAL A 241 11.09 3.03 16.62
CA VAL A 241 11.49 2.01 17.61
C VAL A 241 11.21 0.59 17.12
N GLU A 242 10.29 0.42 16.17
CA GLU A 242 10.10 -0.84 15.43
C GLU A 242 11.11 -0.99 14.26
N GLU A 243 12.11 -0.11 14.18
CA GLU A 243 13.25 -0.17 13.26
C GLU A 243 12.85 -0.10 11.78
N CYS A 244 11.93 0.81 11.46
CA CYS A 244 11.61 1.13 10.08
C CYS A 244 12.85 1.64 9.31
N GLU A 245 13.09 1.10 8.11
CA GLU A 245 14.16 1.54 7.21
C GLU A 245 13.70 2.63 6.22
N ASP A 246 12.50 3.19 6.40
CA ASP A 246 11.95 4.31 5.62
C ASP A 246 12.29 5.65 6.29
N GLU A 247 12.72 6.62 5.49
CA GLU A 247 13.02 8.00 5.90
C GLU A 247 11.76 8.75 6.36
N TYR A 248 10.59 8.34 5.88
CA TYR A 248 9.32 9.02 6.07
C TYR A 248 8.99 9.37 7.54
N PRO A 249 8.91 8.44 8.50
CA PRO A 249 8.57 8.76 9.90
C PRO A 249 9.54 9.76 10.52
N PHE A 250 10.84 9.66 10.23
CA PHE A 250 11.85 10.58 10.72
C PHE A 250 11.63 12.00 10.19
N GLU A 251 11.41 12.15 8.88
CA GLU A 251 11.11 13.45 8.30
C GLU A 251 9.83 14.08 8.84
N ARG A 252 8.78 13.27 9.05
CA ARG A 252 7.52 13.77 9.60
C ARG A 252 7.72 14.31 11.01
N LEU A 253 8.45 13.60 11.87
CA LEU A 253 8.81 14.10 13.20
C LEU A 253 9.59 15.41 13.12
N MET A 254 10.62 15.51 12.27
CA MET A 254 11.36 16.76 12.08
C MET A 254 10.46 17.93 11.65
N ILE A 255 9.45 17.67 10.80
CA ILE A 255 8.50 18.70 10.34
C ILE A 255 7.55 19.08 11.47
N ILE A 256 7.02 18.12 12.22
CA ILE A 256 6.12 18.35 13.34
C ILE A 256 6.84 19.14 14.44
N TYR A 257 8.03 18.71 14.87
CA TYR A 257 8.80 19.40 15.91
C TYR A 257 9.15 20.83 15.53
N LYS A 258 9.52 21.08 14.27
CA LYS A 258 9.70 22.43 13.75
C LYS A 258 8.42 23.27 13.85
N LYS A 259 7.25 22.73 13.47
CA LYS A 259 5.96 23.42 13.57
C LYS A 259 5.59 23.74 15.02
N LEU A 260 5.87 22.82 15.94
CA LEU A 260 5.64 22.98 17.38
C LEU A 260 6.71 23.86 18.07
N LYS A 261 7.76 24.25 17.35
CA LYS A 261 8.94 24.96 17.88
C LYS A 261 9.68 24.19 18.97
N TRP A 262 9.64 22.86 18.90
CA TRP A 262 10.34 21.94 19.80
C TRP A 262 11.77 21.74 19.29
N LYS A 263 12.62 22.75 19.50
CA LYS A 263 13.97 22.79 18.94
C LYS A 263 14.84 21.61 19.39
N ASP A 264 14.78 21.26 20.67
CA ASP A 264 15.61 20.17 21.23
C ASP A 264 15.21 18.83 20.62
N GLN A 265 13.90 18.55 20.53
CA GLN A 265 13.40 17.33 19.90
C GLN A 265 13.70 17.30 18.38
N GLU A 266 13.64 18.45 17.70
CA GLU A 266 14.07 18.58 16.29
C GLU A 266 15.57 18.24 16.13
N PHE A 267 16.41 18.74 17.02
CA PHE A 267 17.85 18.48 17.03
C PHE A 267 18.15 16.99 17.29
N GLU A 268 17.51 16.40 18.30
CA GLU A 268 17.67 15.00 18.66
C GLU A 268 17.27 14.06 17.52
N ILE A 269 16.10 14.30 16.91
CA ILE A 269 15.63 13.44 15.82
C ILE A 269 16.53 13.58 14.58
N LEU A 270 17.00 14.78 14.25
CA LEU A 270 17.94 14.99 13.13
C LEU A 270 19.24 14.20 13.34
N THR A 271 19.84 14.34 14.52
CA THR A 271 21.07 13.63 14.89
C THR A 271 20.87 12.12 14.80
N ARG A 272 19.78 11.62 15.38
CA ARG A 272 19.42 10.20 15.35
C ARG A 272 19.21 9.68 13.93
N SER A 273 18.52 10.43 13.08
CA SER A 273 18.30 10.06 11.67
C SER A 273 19.59 9.97 10.88
N ILE A 274 20.47 10.97 11.02
CA ILE A 274 21.76 11.00 10.32
C ILE A 274 22.58 9.77 10.71
N GLN A 275 22.66 9.47 12.02
CA GLN A 275 23.39 8.29 12.52
C GLN A 275 22.79 6.99 11.95
N TYR A 276 21.50 6.76 12.19
CA TYR A 276 20.82 5.51 11.80
C TYR A 276 20.95 5.22 10.30
N PHE A 277 20.67 6.20 9.44
CA PHE A 277 20.72 5.99 8.00
C PHE A 277 22.15 5.94 7.45
N SER A 278 23.12 6.60 8.11
CA SER A 278 24.54 6.45 7.75
C SER A 278 25.03 5.03 8.04
N ASP A 279 24.72 4.50 9.21
CA ASP A 279 25.08 3.13 9.60
C ASP A 279 24.39 2.11 8.70
N LEU A 280 23.08 2.26 8.47
CA LEU A 280 22.33 1.40 7.58
C LEU A 280 22.91 1.41 6.15
N ARG A 281 23.23 2.58 5.61
CA ARG A 281 23.87 2.73 4.29
C ARG A 281 25.21 2.02 4.24
N ASN A 282 26.04 2.18 5.26
CA ASN A 282 27.38 1.59 5.32
C ASN A 282 27.30 0.06 5.40
N ASN A 283 26.44 -0.48 6.27
CA ASN A 283 26.22 -1.92 6.41
C ASN A 283 25.69 -2.54 5.10
N GLN A 284 24.73 -1.87 4.46
CA GLN A 284 24.21 -2.29 3.15
C GLN A 284 25.29 -2.26 2.07
N LYS A 285 26.12 -1.21 2.03
CA LYS A 285 27.23 -1.08 1.08
C LYS A 285 28.24 -2.21 1.26
N GLU A 286 28.64 -2.48 2.50
CA GLU A 286 29.59 -3.56 2.81
C GLU A 286 29.04 -4.92 2.38
N TYR A 287 27.79 -5.23 2.75
CA TYR A 287 27.12 -6.47 2.37
C TYR A 287 27.09 -6.66 0.84
N VAL A 288 26.67 -5.63 0.10
CA VAL A 288 26.61 -5.67 -1.37
C VAL A 288 27.99 -5.85 -1.98
N LEU A 289 29.02 -5.16 -1.50
CA LEU A 289 30.38 -5.30 -2.02
C LEU A 289 30.96 -6.68 -1.74
N ASN A 290 30.67 -7.27 -0.58
CA ASN A 290 31.10 -8.64 -0.26
C ASN A 290 30.46 -9.67 -1.20
N LEU A 291 29.15 -9.56 -1.47
CA LEU A 291 28.50 -10.39 -2.49
C LEU A 291 29.08 -10.14 -3.88
N ALA A 292 29.32 -8.88 -4.24
CA ALA A 292 29.83 -8.52 -5.55
C ALA A 292 31.22 -9.13 -5.79
N ARG A 293 32.10 -9.11 -4.79
CA ARG A 293 33.42 -9.77 -4.87
C ARG A 293 33.28 -11.28 -5.05
N LYS A 294 32.40 -11.92 -4.28
CA LYS A 294 32.13 -13.37 -4.37
C LYS A 294 31.76 -13.81 -5.79
N TYR A 295 31.02 -12.97 -6.52
CA TYR A 295 30.56 -13.26 -7.88
C TYR A 295 31.36 -12.56 -8.99
N ASN A 296 32.49 -11.92 -8.69
CA ASN A 296 33.29 -11.12 -9.63
C ASN A 296 32.52 -9.97 -10.31
N MET A 297 31.57 -9.38 -9.58
CA MET A 297 30.68 -8.29 -10.03
C MET A 297 30.96 -6.96 -9.32
N GLU A 298 32.13 -6.81 -8.68
CA GLU A 298 32.50 -5.61 -7.88
C GLU A 298 32.40 -4.31 -8.68
N ARG A 299 32.89 -4.29 -9.94
CA ARG A 299 32.77 -3.13 -10.82
C ARG A 299 31.30 -2.70 -11.01
N LYS A 300 30.42 -3.66 -11.30
CA LYS A 300 28.98 -3.39 -11.48
C LYS A 300 28.36 -2.82 -10.20
N ALA A 301 28.70 -3.36 -9.03
CA ALA A 301 28.22 -2.85 -7.76
C ALA A 301 28.71 -1.41 -7.50
N LEU A 302 30.00 -1.14 -7.72
CA LEU A 302 30.60 0.18 -7.56
C LEU A 302 29.99 1.21 -8.53
N ASP A 303 29.74 0.85 -9.78
CA ASP A 303 29.09 1.73 -10.75
C ASP A 303 27.71 2.20 -10.26
N TYR A 304 26.92 1.31 -9.66
CA TYR A 304 25.63 1.67 -9.05
C TYR A 304 25.81 2.56 -7.82
N ILE A 305 26.71 2.18 -6.90
CA ILE A 305 26.95 2.90 -5.65
C ILE A 305 27.44 4.32 -5.94
N ASN A 306 28.43 4.49 -6.81
CA ASN A 306 29.02 5.78 -7.18
C ASN A 306 28.04 6.66 -7.95
N ALA A 307 27.13 6.06 -8.72
CA ALA A 307 26.05 6.77 -9.38
C ALA A 307 24.85 7.09 -8.45
N ASN A 308 24.98 6.85 -7.13
CA ASN A 308 23.90 7.02 -6.16
C ASN A 308 22.61 6.27 -6.54
N LYS A 309 22.75 5.06 -7.11
CA LYS A 309 21.61 4.21 -7.49
C LYS A 309 21.31 3.20 -6.39
N LYS A 310 20.02 2.92 -6.21
CA LYS A 310 19.57 1.81 -5.38
C LYS A 310 19.94 0.49 -6.06
N ILE A 311 20.32 -0.50 -5.26
CA ILE A 311 20.45 -1.89 -5.70
C ILE A 311 19.33 -2.66 -5.04
N PHE A 312 18.55 -3.37 -5.86
CA PHE A 312 17.43 -4.18 -5.40
C PHE A 312 17.78 -5.66 -5.49
N TYR A 313 17.30 -6.41 -4.51
CA TYR A 313 17.20 -7.86 -4.62
C TYR A 313 16.27 -8.21 -5.78
N PHE A 314 16.57 -9.31 -6.48
CA PHE A 314 15.88 -9.83 -7.67
C PHE A 314 14.47 -9.27 -7.92
N GLY A 315 14.26 -8.71 -9.11
CA GLY A 315 12.95 -8.19 -9.52
C GLY A 315 12.35 -7.11 -8.61
N GLY A 316 13.13 -6.49 -7.71
CA GLY A 316 12.65 -5.43 -6.84
C GLY A 316 12.02 -5.90 -5.52
N ALA A 317 12.25 -7.13 -5.07
CA ALA A 317 11.56 -7.66 -3.88
C ALA A 317 11.80 -6.81 -2.61
N PHE A 318 13.04 -6.38 -2.42
CA PHE A 318 13.46 -5.43 -1.39
C PHE A 318 14.78 -4.75 -1.79
N THR A 319 15.14 -3.69 -1.08
CA THR A 319 16.37 -2.93 -1.33
C THR A 319 17.55 -3.59 -0.60
N LEU A 320 18.63 -3.83 -1.33
CA LEU A 320 19.92 -4.31 -0.80
C LEU A 320 20.83 -3.14 -0.44
N TYR A 321 20.80 -2.08 -1.23
CA TYR A 321 21.52 -0.84 -0.97
C TYR A 321 20.69 0.38 -1.34
N ASN A 322 20.62 1.33 -0.42
CA ASN A 322 20.04 2.65 -0.63
C ASN A 322 21.08 3.73 -0.25
N PRO A 323 21.37 4.70 -1.13
CA PRO A 323 22.33 5.76 -0.82
C PRO A 323 21.85 6.77 0.23
N TYR A 324 20.54 6.80 0.54
CA TYR A 324 19.93 7.71 1.53
C TYR A 324 20.40 9.17 1.38
N LEU A 325 20.19 9.74 0.20
CA LEU A 325 20.67 11.10 -0.15
C LEU A 325 20.15 12.21 0.77
N LYS A 326 19.08 11.95 1.55
CA LYS A 326 18.55 12.91 2.51
C LYS A 326 19.47 13.17 3.69
N ILE A 327 20.41 12.27 3.97
CA ILE A 327 21.41 12.45 5.03
C ILE A 327 22.12 13.80 4.88
N GLU A 328 22.53 14.17 3.67
CA GLU A 328 23.25 15.43 3.45
C GLU A 328 22.35 16.65 3.70
N LYS A 329 21.08 16.60 3.29
CA LYS A 329 20.09 17.65 3.60
C LYS A 329 19.82 17.77 5.09
N TRP A 330 19.85 16.66 5.82
CA TRP A 330 19.66 16.68 7.27
C TRP A 330 20.87 17.25 8.00
N LYS A 331 22.10 16.95 7.54
CA LYS A 331 23.32 17.59 8.07
C LYS A 331 23.29 19.10 7.88
N GLU A 332 22.97 19.58 6.67
CA GLU A 332 22.82 21.02 6.41
C GLU A 332 21.76 21.68 7.31
N ARG A 333 20.67 20.96 7.60
CA ARG A 333 19.63 21.44 8.52
C ARG A 333 20.13 21.47 9.96
N LEU A 334 20.88 20.47 10.39
CA LEU A 334 21.48 20.38 11.72
C LEU A 334 22.49 21.52 11.95
N ASP A 335 23.35 21.80 10.97
CA ASP A 335 24.32 22.89 11.02
C ASP A 335 23.63 24.25 11.19
N LYS A 336 22.51 24.47 10.49
CA LYS A 336 21.69 25.69 10.63
C LYS A 336 21.05 25.83 12.01
N LEU A 337 20.66 24.73 12.64
CA LEU A 337 20.11 24.76 14.00
C LEU A 337 21.20 25.10 15.02
N ASN A 338 22.39 24.52 14.87
CA ASN A 338 23.56 24.82 15.72
C ASN A 338 24.00 26.28 15.59
N ALA A 339 23.96 26.86 14.40
CA ALA A 339 24.30 28.27 14.19
C ALA A 339 23.28 29.26 14.77
N GLN A 340 22.11 28.78 15.23
CA GLN A 340 21.04 29.58 15.82
C GLN A 340 20.90 29.40 17.33
N GLN A 341 21.74 28.55 17.93
CA GLN A 341 21.94 28.44 19.38
C GLN A 341 23.02 29.42 19.80
#